data_AF-A0A098S0M6-F1
#
_entry.id   AF-A0A098S0M6-F1
#
_cell.length_a   1.000
_cell.length_b   1.000
_cell.length_c   1.000
_cell.angle_alpha   90.00
_cell.angle_beta   90.00
_cell.angle_gamma   90.00
#
_symmetry.space_group_name_H-M   'P 1'
#
loop_
_entity.id
_entity.type
_entity.pdbx_description
1 polymer ?
#
loop_
_entity_poly.entity_id
_entity_poly.type
_entity_poly.pdbx_seq_one_letter_code
_entity_poly.pdbx_strand_id
1 'polypeptide(L)'
;MAKPKLTDLSKEELTKKEKGLKTMIGIFIPIIVALFYSVTRDYMNGEDLNWPILTIAICSLAGPLTYYSELKAVREELLARG
;
A
#
# COMPACT_ATOMS: atom_id res chain seq x y z
N MET A 1 0.54 14.03 0.11
CA MET A 1 0.86 15.03 1.17
C MET A 1 2.28 15.54 0.95
N ALA A 2 2.43 16.87 0.86
CA ALA A 2 3.65 17.68 1.01
C ALA A 2 4.97 17.24 0.31
N LYS A 3 5.13 17.61 -0.98
CA LYS A 3 6.44 17.78 -1.65
C LYS A 3 7.49 18.55 -0.81
N PRO A 4 7.16 19.58 0.00
CA PRO A 4 8.17 20.33 0.77
C PRO A 4 8.98 19.46 1.72
N LYS A 5 8.37 18.44 2.36
CA LYS A 5 9.03 17.58 3.35
C LYS A 5 10.02 16.58 2.75
N LEU A 6 9.92 16.27 1.47
CA LEU A 6 10.84 15.36 0.81
C LEU A 6 12.14 16.11 0.43
N THR A 7 12.02 17.39 0.09
CA THR A 7 13.15 18.30 -0.21
C THR A 7 14.13 18.45 0.94
N ASP A 8 13.64 18.46 2.19
CA ASP A 8 14.49 18.56 3.38
C ASP A 8 15.24 17.27 3.76
N LEU A 9 14.85 16.11 3.21
CA LEU A 9 15.45 14.83 3.59
C LEU A 9 16.78 14.60 2.87
N SER A 10 17.74 13.97 3.56
CA SER A 10 18.99 13.54 2.95
C SER A 10 18.78 12.33 2.02
N LYS A 11 19.71 12.07 1.10
CA LYS A 11 19.63 10.91 0.19
C LYS A 11 19.48 9.57 0.95
N GLU A 12 20.14 9.44 2.11
CA GLU A 12 20.00 8.28 2.99
C GLU A 12 18.58 8.14 3.54
N GLU A 13 17.97 9.24 3.97
CA GLU A 13 16.61 9.23 4.52
C GLU A 13 15.55 8.95 3.45
N LEU A 14 15.71 9.49 2.23
CA LEU A 14 14.86 9.13 1.09
C LEU A 14 14.96 7.64 0.75
N THR A 15 16.16 7.07 0.73
CA THR A 15 16.38 5.65 0.41
C THR A 15 15.78 4.74 1.50
N LYS A 16 15.93 5.13 2.77
CA LYS A 16 15.31 4.42 3.91
C LYS A 16 13.78 4.47 3.82
N LYS A 17 13.22 5.63 3.45
CA LYS A 17 11.78 5.81 3.24
C LYS A 17 11.26 4.97 2.06
N GLU A 18 12.00 4.91 0.95
CA GLU A 18 11.69 4.07 -0.20
C GLU A 18 11.58 2.58 0.20
N LYS A 19 12.57 2.08 0.96
CA LYS A 19 12.59 0.69 1.43
C LYS A 19 11.42 0.42 2.37
N GLY A 20 11.12 1.33 3.29
CA GLY A 20 9.98 1.21 4.20
C GLY A 20 8.64 1.15 3.46
N LEU A 21 8.44 2.03 2.47
CA LEU A 21 7.24 2.03 1.64
C LEU A 21 7.09 0.73 0.83
N LYS A 22 8.18 0.23 0.24
CA LYS A 22 8.18 -1.08 -0.45
C LYS A 22 7.81 -2.23 0.48
N THR A 23 8.36 -2.26 1.69
CA THR A 23 8.01 -3.27 2.70
C THR A 23 6.53 -3.20 3.07
N MET A 24 5.99 -2.00 3.30
CA MET A 24 4.56 -1.84 3.62
C MET A 24 3.65 -2.32 2.49
N ILE A 25 3.95 -1.95 1.24
CA ILE A 25 3.21 -2.47 0.08
C ILE A 25 3.31 -4.00 0.03
N GLY A 26 4.49 -4.55 0.28
CA GLY A 26 4.72 -5.99 0.35
C GLY A 26 3.87 -6.70 1.41
N ILE A 27 3.64 -6.08 2.57
CA ILE A 27 2.79 -6.62 3.65
C ILE A 27 1.30 -6.53 3.28
N PHE A 28 0.88 -5.48 2.58
CA PHE A 28 -0.52 -5.33 2.19
C PHE A 28 -0.97 -6.38 1.16
N ILE A 29 -0.08 -6.83 0.28
CA ILE A 29 -0.41 -7.83 -0.75
C ILE A 29 -0.99 -9.12 -0.14
N PRO A 30 -0.31 -9.83 0.79
CA PRO A 30 -0.86 -11.06 1.38
C PRO A 30 -2.13 -10.80 2.20
N ILE A 31 -2.26 -9.63 2.86
CA ILE A 31 -3.47 -9.27 3.59
C ILE A 31 -4.67 -9.15 2.65
N ILE A 32 -4.50 -8.42 1.53
CA ILE A 32 -5.53 -8.26 0.52
C ILE A 32 -5.90 -9.62 -0.08
N VAL A 33 -4.91 -10.44 -0.45
CA VAL A 33 -5.16 -11.78 -1.00
C VAL A 33 -5.94 -12.65 -0.01
N ALA A 34 -5.57 -12.64 1.27
CA ALA A 34 -6.26 -13.42 2.30
C ALA A 34 -7.71 -12.95 2.50
N LEU A 35 -7.95 -11.63 2.54
CA LEU A 35 -9.28 -11.06 2.68
C LEU A 35 -10.18 -11.41 1.49
N PHE A 36 -9.68 -11.22 0.27
CA PHE A 36 -10.43 -11.57 -0.95
C PHE A 36 -10.64 -13.08 -1.08
N TYR A 37 -9.68 -13.90 -0.65
CA TYR A 37 -9.85 -15.35 -0.60
C TYR A 37 -10.98 -15.76 0.33
N SER A 38 -11.05 -15.19 1.55
CA SER A 38 -12.16 -15.46 2.48
C SER A 38 -13.50 -15.07 1.88
N VAL A 39 -13.63 -13.86 1.30
CA VAL A 39 -14.88 -13.41 0.67
C VAL A 39 -15.29 -14.33 -0.49
N THR A 40 -14.33 -14.73 -1.32
CA THR A 40 -14.60 -15.62 -2.47
C THR A 40 -14.98 -17.03 -2.00
N ARG A 41 -14.33 -17.53 -0.95
CA ARG A 41 -14.63 -18.84 -0.35
C ARG A 41 -16.04 -18.86 0.22
N ASP A 42 -16.42 -17.86 1.02
CA ASP A 42 -17.75 -17.75 1.63
C ASP A 42 -18.82 -17.71 0.53
N TYR A 43 -18.60 -16.93 -0.52
CA TYR A 43 -19.48 -16.86 -1.70
C TYR A 43 -19.62 -18.23 -2.40
N MET A 44 -18.52 -18.95 -2.62
CA MET A 44 -18.52 -20.25 -3.30
C MET A 44 -19.17 -21.36 -2.47
N ASN A 45 -19.13 -21.27 -1.14
CA ASN A 45 -19.79 -22.22 -0.23
C ASN A 45 -21.30 -21.98 -0.12
N GLY A 46 -21.83 -20.93 -0.75
CA GLY A 46 -23.24 -20.53 -0.61
C GLY A 46 -23.55 -19.92 0.76
N GLU A 47 -22.53 -19.46 1.48
CA GLU A 47 -22.70 -18.69 2.72
C GLU A 47 -23.07 -17.24 2.37
N ASP A 48 -23.80 -16.58 3.27
CA ASP A 48 -24.13 -15.16 3.09
C ASP A 48 -22.84 -14.35 2.92
N LEU A 49 -22.85 -13.45 1.93
CA LEU A 49 -21.70 -12.61 1.66
C LEU A 49 -21.36 -11.80 2.91
N ASN A 50 -20.16 -11.99 3.46
CA ASN A 50 -19.71 -11.28 4.65
C ASN A 50 -19.38 -9.82 4.29
N TRP A 51 -20.40 -8.98 4.27
CA TRP A 51 -20.33 -7.54 3.97
C TRP A 51 -19.27 -6.79 4.78
N PRO A 52 -19.08 -7.06 6.09
CA PRO A 52 -17.96 -6.51 6.86
C PRO A 52 -16.59 -6.85 6.26
N ILE A 53 -16.32 -8.13 5.95
CA ILE A 53 -15.03 -8.56 5.39
C ILE A 53 -14.82 -7.95 4.00
N LEU A 54 -15.86 -7.91 3.16
CA LEU A 54 -15.79 -7.26 1.84
C LEU A 54 -15.43 -5.77 1.97
N THR A 55 -16.07 -5.06 2.91
CA THR A 55 -15.78 -3.64 3.16
C THR A 55 -14.33 -3.43 3.59
N ILE A 56 -13.83 -4.26 4.51
CA ILE A 56 -12.43 -4.23 4.95
C ILE A 56 -11.49 -4.53 3.78
N ALA A 57 -11.81 -5.50 2.92
CA ALA A 57 -11.01 -5.85 1.75
C ALA A 57 -10.90 -4.66 0.77
N ILE A 58 -12.02 -4.00 0.47
CA ILE A 58 -12.07 -2.83 -0.41
C ILE A 58 -11.28 -1.66 0.20
N CYS A 59 -11.51 -1.34 1.48
CA CYS A 59 -10.79 -0.25 2.15
C CYS A 59 -9.28 -0.52 2.24
N SER A 60 -8.87 -1.79 2.36
CA SER A 60 -7.45 -2.18 2.40
C SER A 60 -6.72 -1.88 1.09
N LEU A 61 -7.42 -1.77 -0.05
CA LEU A 61 -6.82 -1.38 -1.34
C LEU A 61 -6.33 0.09 -1.35
N ALA A 62 -6.92 0.97 -0.53
CA ALA A 62 -6.50 2.36 -0.44
C ALA A 62 -5.09 2.53 0.16
N GLY A 63 -4.67 1.60 1.01
CA GLY A 63 -3.33 1.60 1.63
C GLY A 63 -2.22 1.54 0.57
N PRO A 64 -2.12 0.46 -0.23
CA PRO A 64 -1.13 0.32 -1.28
C PRO A 64 -1.13 1.46 -2.28
N LEU A 65 -2.30 1.97 -2.66
CA LEU A 65 -2.42 3.12 -3.58
C LEU A 65 -1.76 4.37 -3.01
N THR A 66 -1.96 4.63 -1.72
CA THR A 66 -1.36 5.76 -1.02
C THR A 66 0.16 5.58 -0.93
N TYR A 67 0.63 4.40 -0.48
CA TYR A 67 2.05 4.11 -0.37
C TYR A 67 2.77 4.11 -1.72
N TYR A 68 2.12 3.64 -2.78
CA TYR A 68 2.66 3.65 -4.14
C TYR A 68 2.83 5.09 -4.65
N SER A 69 1.84 5.95 -4.41
CA SER A 69 1.92 7.36 -4.77
C SER A 69 3.06 8.07 -4.03
N GLU A 70 3.25 7.78 -2.74
CA GLU A 70 4.40 8.28 -1.97
C GLU A 70 5.73 7.72 -2.47
N LEU A 71 5.79 6.43 -2.79
CA LEU A 71 6.98 5.78 -3.32
C LEU A 71 7.40 6.40 -4.65
N LYS A 72 6.43 6.71 -5.52
CA LYS A 72 6.67 7.40 -6.78
C LYS A 72 7.27 8.79 -6.53
N ALA A 73 6.72 9.57 -5.61
CA ALA A 73 7.25 10.90 -5.27
C ALA A 73 8.68 10.83 -4.71
N VAL A 74 8.96 9.88 -3.81
CA VAL A 74 10.31 9.64 -3.26
C VAL A 74 11.29 9.26 -4.39
N ARG A 75 10.87 8.43 -5.33
CA ARG A 75 11.71 7.98 -6.45
C ARG A 75 11.98 9.09 -7.47
N GLU A 76 10.98 9.91 -7.80
CA GLU A 76 11.15 11.11 -8.64
C GLU A 76 12.18 12.06 -8.02
N GLU A 77 12.17 12.21 -6.71
CA GLU A 77 13.10 13.10 -6.02
C GLU A 77 14.51 12.53 -5.88
N LEU A 78 14.65 11.20 -5.71
CA LEU A 78 15.95 10.54 -5.79
C LEU A 78 16.57 10.67 -7.20
N LEU A 79 15.75 10.55 -8.25
CA LEU A 79 16.19 10.76 -9.64
C LEU A 79 16.55 12.22 -9.93
N ALA A 80 15.80 13.19 -9.39
CA ALA A 80 16.12 14.61 -9.58
C ALA A 80 17.44 15.05 -8.92
N ARG A 81 17.89 14.30 -7.90
CA ARG A 81 19.15 14.57 -7.15
C ARG A 81 20.32 13.69 -7.58
N GLY A 82 20.10 12.78 -8.53
CA GLY A 82 21.04 11.77 -9.02
C GLY A 82 21.43 12.01 -10.45
#